data_AF-A0A6G0HIX0-F1
#
_entry.id   AF-A0A6G0HIX0-F1
#
_cell.length_a   1.000
_cell.length_b   1.000
_cell.length_c   1.000
_cell.angle_alpha   90.00
_cell.angle_beta   90.00
_cell.angle_gamma   90.00
#
_symmetry.space_group_name_H-M   'P 1'
#
loop_
_entity.id
_entity.type
_entity.pdbx_description
1 polymer ?
#
loop_
_entity_poly.entity_id
_entity_poly.type
_entity_poly.pdbx_seq_one_letter_code
_entity_poly.pdbx_strand_id
1 'polypeptide(L)'
;MRAKFTPLYRFLFNDLFVITVKKGAERFVVLDHAHRSLVQVQAIDESGNSGGPYEHCFNLTLLENHQGRMMERLLKAPSQSDMHRWMAAFPNPTKPDGDEDEVIYEDWDCPQVQCVEQYVAQQADELALEPTEIVNVIRKTNEGFYEGIRLSDGQKGWFPVGNVIEITNEHVRRRNLRERYRVMQAASMVTNSKPSTLH
;
A
#
# COMPACT_ATOMS: atom_id res chain seq x y z
N MET A 1 -26.33 -1.28 22.38
CA MET A 1 -26.88 -1.43 21.01
C MET A 1 -26.02 -2.47 20.29
N ARG A 2 -26.57 -3.60 19.81
CA ARG A 2 -25.76 -4.68 19.19
C ARG A 2 -25.34 -4.26 17.77
N ALA A 3 -24.04 -4.19 17.50
CA ALA A 3 -23.54 -3.88 16.16
C ALA A 3 -24.07 -4.91 15.15
N LYS A 4 -24.65 -4.43 14.03
CA LYS A 4 -25.14 -5.27 12.94
C LYS A 4 -24.14 -5.26 11.80
N PHE A 5 -23.59 -6.41 11.47
CA PHE A 5 -22.68 -6.58 10.34
C PHE A 5 -23.44 -7.13 9.13
N THR A 6 -23.13 -6.60 7.95
CA THR A 6 -23.65 -7.12 6.67
C THR A 6 -22.53 -7.90 5.97
N PRO A 7 -22.81 -9.09 5.41
CA PRO A 7 -21.81 -9.84 4.67
C PRO A 7 -21.24 -9.05 3.49
N LEU A 8 -19.92 -9.01 3.39
CA LEU A 8 -19.17 -8.39 2.29
C LEU A 8 -18.12 -9.37 1.77
N TYR A 9 -17.79 -9.23 0.49
CA TYR A 9 -16.76 -10.01 -0.18
C TYR A 9 -15.70 -9.05 -0.71
N ARG A 10 -14.45 -9.48 -0.61
CA ARG A 10 -13.28 -8.66 -0.94
C ARG A 10 -12.38 -9.43 -1.88
N PHE A 11 -11.90 -8.76 -2.90
CA PHE A 11 -10.92 -9.28 -3.84
C PHE A 11 -9.69 -8.40 -3.80
N LEU A 12 -8.54 -9.01 -3.58
CA LEU A 12 -7.25 -8.36 -3.57
C LEU A 12 -6.45 -8.86 -4.76
N PHE A 13 -6.18 -7.95 -5.69
CA PHE A 13 -5.26 -8.14 -6.81
C PHE A 13 -3.93 -7.45 -6.47
N ASN A 14 -2.95 -7.54 -7.37
CA ASN A 14 -1.66 -6.92 -7.17
C ASN A 14 -1.81 -5.40 -6.98
N ASP A 15 -2.53 -4.73 -7.88
CA ASP A 15 -2.69 -3.27 -7.91
C ASP A 15 -4.07 -2.78 -7.44
N LEU A 16 -5.05 -3.67 -7.30
CA LEU A 16 -6.45 -3.30 -7.06
C LEU A 16 -7.05 -4.02 -5.85
N PHE A 17 -7.78 -3.29 -5.03
CA PHE A 17 -8.63 -3.83 -3.98
C PHE A 17 -10.10 -3.51 -4.25
N VAL A 18 -10.94 -4.53 -4.23
CA VAL A 18 -12.37 -4.42 -4.59
C VAL A 18 -13.26 -4.91 -3.45
N ILE A 19 -14.23 -4.09 -3.07
CA ILE A 19 -15.27 -4.40 -2.08
C ILE A 19 -16.57 -4.69 -2.82
N THR A 20 -17.20 -5.81 -2.50
CA THR A 20 -18.39 -6.30 -3.20
C THR A 20 -19.44 -6.88 -2.25
N VAL A 21 -20.66 -7.02 -2.77
CA VAL A 21 -21.72 -7.86 -2.21
C VAL A 21 -22.06 -8.98 -3.18
N LYS A 22 -22.39 -10.15 -2.65
CA LYS A 22 -22.80 -11.30 -3.47
C LYS A 22 -24.26 -11.16 -3.88
N LYS A 23 -24.53 -11.31 -5.17
CA LYS A 23 -25.87 -11.24 -5.80
C LYS A 23 -26.10 -12.50 -6.66
N GLY A 24 -26.37 -13.63 -6.01
CA GLY A 24 -26.51 -14.94 -6.65
C GLY A 24 -25.33 -15.87 -6.36
N ALA A 25 -25.25 -17.03 -7.04
CA ALA A 25 -24.26 -18.06 -6.72
C ALA A 25 -22.82 -17.62 -7.03
N GLU A 26 -22.58 -16.96 -8.18
CA GLU A 26 -21.24 -16.59 -8.68
C GLU A 26 -21.13 -15.14 -9.12
N ARG A 27 -22.13 -14.32 -8.80
CA ARG A 27 -22.16 -12.91 -9.21
C ARG A 27 -21.95 -12.01 -8.01
N PHE A 28 -21.05 -11.05 -8.19
CA PHE A 28 -20.74 -10.01 -7.21
C PHE A 28 -21.08 -8.64 -7.81
N VAL A 29 -21.51 -7.72 -6.96
CA VAL A 29 -21.72 -6.31 -7.31
C VAL A 29 -20.66 -5.50 -6.60
N VAL A 30 -19.85 -4.76 -7.36
CA VAL A 30 -18.84 -3.86 -6.82
C VAL A 30 -19.52 -2.71 -6.10
N LEU A 31 -19.21 -2.55 -4.83
CA LEU A 31 -19.65 -1.42 -4.02
C LEU A 31 -18.62 -0.29 -4.02
N ASP A 32 -17.35 -0.67 -3.94
CA ASP A 32 -16.24 0.28 -3.91
C ASP A 32 -14.94 -0.41 -4.35
N HIS A 33 -13.96 0.38 -4.76
CA HIS A 33 -12.61 -0.10 -5.05
C HIS A 33 -11.59 1.03 -4.93
N ALA A 34 -10.34 0.66 -4.71
CA ALA A 34 -9.20 1.55 -4.69
C ALA A 34 -7.95 0.81 -5.16
N HIS A 35 -6.92 1.56 -5.56
CA HIS A 35 -5.59 0.99 -5.76
C HIS A 35 -5.10 0.36 -4.44
N ARG A 36 -4.44 -0.81 -4.48
CA ARG A 36 -3.96 -1.56 -3.31
C ARG A 36 -3.12 -0.69 -2.37
N SER A 37 -2.19 0.09 -2.92
CA SER A 37 -1.37 1.03 -2.13
C SER A 37 -2.15 2.11 -1.38
N LEU A 38 -3.40 2.39 -1.76
CA LEU A 38 -4.26 3.36 -1.08
C LEU A 38 -5.15 2.73 0.01
N VAL A 39 -4.92 1.48 0.35
CA VAL A 39 -5.63 0.80 1.43
C VAL A 39 -4.78 0.81 2.69
N GLN A 40 -5.38 1.21 3.80
CA GLN A 40 -4.81 1.16 5.13
C GLN A 40 -5.69 0.30 6.02
N VAL A 41 -5.07 -0.46 6.91
CA VAL A 41 -5.76 -1.35 7.85
C VAL A 41 -5.20 -1.14 9.25
N GLN A 42 -6.08 -1.07 10.23
CA GLN A 42 -5.69 -0.88 11.62
C GLN A 42 -6.48 -1.85 12.51
N ALA A 43 -5.77 -2.57 13.38
CA ALA A 43 -6.39 -3.35 14.43
C ALA A 43 -7.15 -2.41 15.38
N ILE A 44 -8.25 -2.89 15.93
CA ILE A 44 -8.93 -2.17 17.01
C ILE A 44 -8.28 -2.60 18.31
N ASP A 45 -7.94 -1.64 19.16
CA ASP A 45 -7.36 -1.94 20.47
C ASP A 45 -8.36 -2.78 21.29
N GLU A 46 -8.09 -4.08 21.37
CA GLU A 46 -8.80 -5.03 22.21
C GLU A 46 -8.39 -4.77 23.66
N SER A 47 -8.91 -3.69 24.25
CA SER A 47 -8.78 -3.42 25.68
C SER A 47 -9.60 -4.44 26.48
N GLY A 48 -9.05 -5.64 26.61
CA GLY A 48 -9.27 -6.56 27.73
C GLY A 48 -10.47 -7.51 27.68
N ASN A 49 -11.16 -7.71 26.55
CA ASN A 49 -12.30 -8.63 26.54
C ASN A 49 -12.41 -9.47 25.25
N SER A 50 -11.68 -10.58 25.22
CA SER A 50 -11.89 -11.69 24.29
C SER A 50 -13.31 -12.25 24.49
N GLY A 51 -14.23 -11.89 23.58
CA GLY A 51 -15.65 -12.21 23.65
C GLY A 51 -16.62 -11.03 23.44
N GLY A 52 -16.10 -9.83 23.15
CA GLY A 52 -16.92 -8.66 22.78
C GLY A 52 -17.46 -8.70 21.33
N PRO A 53 -18.47 -7.87 20.99
CA PRO A 53 -19.02 -7.82 19.64
C PRO A 53 -18.01 -7.45 18.54
N TYR A 54 -16.89 -6.83 18.93
CA TYR A 54 -15.78 -6.38 18.07
C TYR A 54 -14.60 -7.35 18.00
N GLU A 55 -14.76 -8.58 18.49
CA GLU A 55 -13.74 -9.62 18.28
C GLU A 55 -13.46 -9.82 16.78
N HIS A 56 -12.18 -9.96 16.44
CA HIS A 56 -11.68 -10.11 15.07
C HIS A 56 -12.06 -8.95 14.13
N CYS A 57 -12.22 -7.74 14.68
CA CYS A 57 -12.53 -6.56 13.90
C CYS A 57 -11.31 -5.68 13.64
N PHE A 58 -11.32 -5.02 12.50
CA PHE A 58 -10.29 -4.07 12.09
C PHE A 58 -10.93 -2.95 11.27
N ASN A 59 -10.33 -1.77 11.32
CA ASN A 59 -10.71 -0.66 10.46
C ASN A 59 -9.98 -0.77 9.13
N LEU A 60 -10.72 -0.62 8.04
CA LEU A 60 -10.21 -0.50 6.69
C LEU A 60 -10.48 0.91 6.18
N THR A 61 -9.44 1.58 5.74
CA THR A 61 -9.50 2.93 5.17
C THR A 61 -9.02 2.88 3.72
N LEU A 62 -9.90 3.25 2.79
CA LEU A 62 -9.48 3.64 1.45
C LEU A 62 -9.13 5.12 1.51
N LEU A 63 -7.84 5.45 1.36
CA LEU A 63 -7.37 6.83 1.41
C LEU A 63 -7.99 7.66 0.28
N GLU A 64 -8.15 7.02 -0.88
CA GLU A 64 -8.92 7.54 -2.00
C GLU A 64 -9.47 6.36 -2.78
N ASN A 65 -10.79 6.34 -2.93
CA ASN A 65 -11.49 5.33 -3.71
C ASN A 65 -11.71 5.78 -5.17
N HIS A 66 -12.38 4.94 -5.96
CA HIS A 66 -12.71 5.21 -7.37
C HIS A 66 -13.49 6.51 -7.64
N GLN A 67 -14.05 7.15 -6.61
CA GLN A 67 -14.76 8.43 -6.71
C GLN A 67 -13.91 9.61 -6.22
N GLY A 68 -12.64 9.40 -5.92
CA GLY A 68 -11.77 10.43 -5.34
C GLY A 68 -12.06 10.70 -3.87
N ARG A 69 -12.71 9.79 -3.14
CA ARG A 69 -13.16 10.00 -1.75
C ARG A 69 -12.43 9.09 -0.78
N MET A 70 -12.09 9.62 0.39
CA MET A 70 -11.67 8.81 1.53
C MET A 70 -12.89 8.06 2.08
N MET A 71 -12.71 6.80 2.44
CA MET A 71 -13.75 5.95 2.99
C MET A 71 -13.19 5.06 4.08
N GLU A 72 -13.87 4.99 5.23
CA GLU A 72 -13.51 4.12 6.34
C GLU A 72 -14.65 3.14 6.63
N ARG A 73 -14.29 1.88 6.91
CA ARG A 73 -15.22 0.80 7.27
C ARG A 73 -14.65 -0.05 8.38
N LEU A 74 -15.49 -0.29 9.39
CA LEU A 74 -15.29 -1.35 10.37
C LEU A 74 -15.61 -2.70 9.73
N LEU A 75 -14.63 -3.60 9.69
CA LEU A 75 -14.77 -4.95 9.13
C LEU A 75 -14.58 -6.00 10.21
N LYS A 76 -15.40 -7.06 10.17
CA LYS A 76 -15.26 -8.24 11.03
C LYS A 76 -14.81 -9.44 10.20
N ALA A 77 -13.70 -10.06 10.60
CA ALA A 77 -13.23 -11.29 9.98
C ALA A 77 -13.97 -12.52 10.55
N PRO A 78 -14.09 -13.61 9.78
CA PRO A 78 -14.66 -14.87 10.28
C PRO A 78 -13.83 -15.52 11.39
N SER A 79 -12.52 -15.27 11.41
CA SER A 79 -11.57 -15.81 12.37
C SER A 79 -10.43 -14.82 12.64
N GLN A 80 -9.71 -15.01 13.75
CA GLN A 80 -8.49 -14.26 14.05
C GLN A 80 -7.44 -14.42 12.93
N SER A 81 -7.28 -15.63 12.39
CA SER A 81 -6.33 -15.88 11.30
C SER A 81 -6.69 -15.11 10.04
N ASP A 82 -7.98 -15.03 9.68
CA ASP A 82 -8.41 -14.22 8.55
C ASP A 82 -8.18 -12.73 8.78
N MET A 83 -8.40 -12.23 10.00
CA MET A 83 -8.07 -10.86 10.37
C MET A 83 -6.58 -10.57 10.15
N HIS A 84 -5.70 -11.40 10.72
CA HIS A 84 -4.26 -11.23 10.58
C HIS A 84 -3.79 -11.29 9.12
N ARG A 85 -4.34 -12.21 8.31
CA ARG A 85 -4.03 -12.28 6.87
C ARG A 85 -4.42 -11.01 6.14
N TRP A 86 -5.61 -10.47 6.40
CA TRP A 86 -6.05 -9.22 5.79
C TRP A 86 -5.19 -8.03 6.24
N MET A 87 -4.80 -7.98 7.52
CA MET A 87 -3.94 -6.90 8.02
C MET A 87 -2.53 -6.95 7.42
N ALA A 88 -1.97 -8.15 7.28
CA ALA A 88 -0.62 -8.33 6.71
C ALA A 88 -0.55 -8.07 5.20
N ALA A 89 -1.68 -8.03 4.50
CA ALA A 89 -1.72 -7.85 3.04
C ALA A 89 -1.50 -6.39 2.58
N PHE A 90 -1.53 -5.44 3.51
CA PHE A 90 -1.45 -4.00 3.24
C PHE A 90 -0.30 -3.34 4.01
N PRO A 91 0.23 -2.21 3.52
CA PRO A 91 1.34 -1.53 4.17
C PRO A 91 0.96 -1.11 5.59
N ASN A 92 1.89 -1.34 6.54
CA ASN A 92 1.71 -0.95 7.93
C ASN A 92 2.21 0.49 8.15
N PRO A 93 1.33 1.44 8.51
CA PRO A 93 1.71 2.84 8.66
C PRO A 93 2.69 3.13 9.82
N THR A 94 2.87 2.19 10.76
CA THR A 94 3.78 2.33 11.90
C THR A 94 5.15 1.68 11.72
N LYS A 95 5.36 0.94 10.63
CA LYS A 95 6.71 0.55 10.21
C LYS A 95 7.12 1.51 9.08
N PRO A 96 7.92 2.56 9.36
CA PRO A 96 8.66 3.16 8.26
C PRO A 96 9.50 2.04 7.62
N ASP A 97 9.56 2.01 6.29
CA ASP A 97 10.72 1.39 5.63
C ASP A 97 11.94 1.96 6.36
N GLY A 98 12.71 1.09 7.00
CA GLY A 98 13.72 1.48 7.99
C GLY A 98 14.80 2.38 7.39
N ASP A 99 15.62 2.96 8.25
CA ASP A 99 16.98 3.42 7.92
C ASP A 99 17.82 2.20 7.46
N GLU A 100 17.45 1.61 6.33
CA GLU A 100 18.19 0.55 5.68
C GLU A 100 18.93 1.18 4.51
N ASP A 101 20.20 0.80 4.31
CA ASP A 101 21.04 1.23 3.18
C ASP A 101 20.40 0.94 1.81
N GLU A 102 19.34 0.13 1.81
CA GLU A 102 18.60 -0.32 0.66
C GLU A 102 17.10 -0.29 0.91
N VAL A 103 16.34 0.14 -0.10
CA VAL A 103 14.87 0.12 -0.07
C VAL A 103 14.38 -0.91 -1.07
N ILE A 104 13.68 -1.93 -0.59
CA ILE A 104 13.02 -2.95 -1.43
C ILE A 104 11.55 -2.60 -1.56
N TYR A 105 11.11 -2.37 -2.78
CA TYR A 105 9.72 -2.07 -3.09
C TYR A 105 8.94 -3.35 -3.38
N GLU A 106 7.71 -3.32 -2.91
CA GLU A 106 6.71 -4.29 -3.33
C GLU A 106 6.26 -4.02 -4.78
N ASP A 107 5.92 -5.08 -5.53
CA ASP A 107 5.51 -4.97 -6.93
C ASP A 107 4.36 -3.97 -7.17
N TRP A 108 3.49 -3.82 -6.17
CA TRP A 108 2.30 -2.95 -6.23
C TRP A 108 2.58 -1.50 -5.78
N ASP A 109 3.77 -1.24 -5.28
CA ASP A 109 4.21 0.06 -4.76
C ASP A 109 5.60 0.47 -5.25
N CYS A 110 6.07 -0.13 -6.35
CA CYS A 110 7.33 0.24 -6.94
C CYS A 110 7.24 1.58 -7.69
N PRO A 111 8.23 2.47 -7.56
CA PRO A 111 8.38 3.64 -8.42
C PRO A 111 8.62 3.23 -9.87
N GLN A 112 8.27 4.12 -10.80
CA GLN A 112 8.62 3.99 -12.20
C GLN A 112 9.65 5.03 -12.59
N VAL A 113 10.64 4.62 -13.36
CA VAL A 113 11.64 5.51 -13.92
C VAL A 113 11.64 5.41 -15.44
N GLN A 114 12.00 6.50 -16.10
CA GLN A 114 12.21 6.57 -17.54
C GLN A 114 13.70 6.75 -17.81
N CYS A 115 14.26 5.96 -18.72
CA CYS A 115 15.61 6.17 -19.21
C CYS A 115 15.68 7.45 -20.05
N VAL A 116 16.63 8.33 -19.71
CA VAL A 116 16.89 9.59 -20.42
C VAL A 116 18.24 9.57 -21.14
N GLU A 117 19.15 8.71 -20.70
CA GLU A 117 20.45 8.51 -21.32
C GLU A 117 20.72 7.01 -21.47
N GLN A 118 21.11 6.59 -22.67
CA GLN A 118 21.36 5.19 -23.00
C GLN A 118 22.37 4.58 -22.02
N TYR A 119 22.09 3.36 -21.58
CA TYR A 119 22.99 2.57 -20.75
C TYR A 119 23.29 1.23 -21.41
N VAL A 120 24.57 0.90 -21.55
CA VAL A 120 25.01 -0.41 -22.03
C VAL A 120 25.48 -1.22 -20.84
N ALA A 121 24.85 -2.37 -20.61
CA ALA A 121 25.20 -3.30 -19.54
C ALA A 121 26.67 -3.74 -19.65
N GLN A 122 27.41 -3.63 -18.56
CA GLN A 122 28.80 -4.04 -18.43
C GLN A 122 28.93 -5.45 -17.81
N GLN A 123 27.94 -5.85 -17.02
CA GLN A 123 27.88 -7.16 -16.34
C GLN A 123 26.60 -7.91 -16.69
N ALA A 124 26.56 -9.21 -16.39
CA ALA A 124 25.46 -10.09 -16.79
C ALA A 124 24.16 -9.86 -15.99
N ASP A 125 24.26 -9.25 -14.82
CA ASP A 125 23.16 -8.87 -13.94
C ASP A 125 22.67 -7.44 -14.20
N GLU A 126 23.33 -6.69 -15.09
CA GLU A 126 22.94 -5.34 -15.47
C GLU A 126 21.89 -5.32 -16.59
N LEU A 127 20.98 -4.37 -16.49
CA LEU A 127 19.93 -4.09 -17.45
C LEU A 127 20.38 -2.95 -18.37
N ALA A 128 20.67 -3.26 -19.64
CA ALA A 128 20.85 -2.24 -20.65
C ALA A 128 19.59 -1.36 -20.77
N LEU A 129 19.70 -0.09 -21.12
CA LEU A 129 18.55 0.80 -21.28
C LEU A 129 18.69 1.68 -22.51
N GLU A 130 17.59 1.84 -23.24
CA GLU A 130 17.45 2.81 -24.32
C GLU A 130 16.62 4.01 -23.85
N PRO A 131 16.89 5.23 -24.38
CA PRO A 131 16.08 6.39 -24.07
C PRO A 131 14.59 6.11 -24.28
N THR A 132 13.77 6.58 -23.35
CA THR A 132 12.31 6.36 -23.25
C THR A 132 11.82 5.03 -22.70
N GLU A 133 12.70 4.05 -22.47
CA GLU A 133 12.29 2.81 -21.79
C GLU A 133 11.83 3.09 -20.35
N ILE A 134 10.77 2.40 -19.92
CA ILE A 134 10.19 2.52 -18.60
C ILE A 134 10.53 1.27 -17.78
N VAL A 135 10.96 1.49 -16.54
CA VAL A 135 11.38 0.43 -15.62
C VAL A 135 10.66 0.58 -14.29
N ASN A 136 10.10 -0.52 -13.78
CA ASN A 136 9.63 -0.62 -12.40
C ASN A 136 10.83 -0.83 -11.48
N VAL A 137 11.03 0.05 -10.50
CA VAL A 137 12.16 -0.02 -9.56
C VAL A 137 11.83 -0.94 -8.40
N ILE A 138 12.53 -2.08 -8.32
CA ILE A 138 12.35 -3.07 -7.24
C ILE A 138 13.23 -2.73 -6.05
N ARG A 139 14.45 -2.24 -6.28
CA ARG A 139 15.40 -1.94 -5.21
C ARG A 139 16.17 -0.67 -5.51
N LYS A 140 16.32 0.19 -4.50
CA LYS A 140 17.22 1.34 -4.55
C LYS A 140 18.34 1.11 -3.55
N THR A 141 19.60 1.14 -4.01
CA THR A 141 20.77 1.10 -3.12
C THR A 141 21.40 2.48 -3.02
N ASN A 142 22.18 2.72 -1.96
CA ASN A 142 22.96 3.94 -1.77
C ASN A 142 24.22 4.02 -2.68
N GLU A 143 24.52 2.95 -3.44
CA GLU A 143 25.69 2.83 -4.34
C GLU A 143 25.46 3.44 -5.74
N GLY A 144 24.32 4.10 -5.96
CA GLY A 144 24.02 4.74 -7.24
C GLY A 144 23.49 3.80 -8.33
N PHE A 145 23.04 2.61 -7.95
CA PHE A 145 22.37 1.65 -8.83
C PHE A 145 20.97 1.29 -8.32
N TYR A 146 20.06 1.10 -9.26
CA TYR A 146 18.73 0.57 -9.02
C TYR A 146 18.60 -0.82 -9.65
N GLU A 147 17.86 -1.70 -9.00
CA GLU A 147 17.41 -2.97 -9.59
C GLU A 147 15.96 -2.79 -10.05
N GLY A 148 15.62 -3.25 -11.25
CA GLY A 148 14.25 -3.10 -11.75
C GLY A 148 13.88 -4.05 -12.87
N ILE A 149 12.60 -4.00 -13.26
CA ILE A 149 12.03 -4.77 -14.37
C ILE A 149 11.60 -3.80 -15.47
N ARG A 150 12.14 -3.98 -16.67
CA ARG A 150 11.75 -3.21 -17.85
C ARG A 150 10.35 -3.61 -18.31
N LEU A 151 9.48 -2.63 -18.58
CA LEU A 151 8.09 -2.90 -18.92
C LEU A 151 7.87 -3.50 -20.31
N SER A 152 8.79 -3.26 -21.25
CA SER A 152 8.63 -3.68 -22.65
C SER A 152 8.77 -5.20 -22.84
N ASP A 153 9.64 -5.83 -22.07
CA ASP A 153 9.99 -7.25 -22.22
C ASP A 153 10.07 -8.03 -20.90
N GLY A 154 9.94 -7.36 -19.75
CA GLY A 154 10.01 -7.99 -18.43
C GLY A 154 11.43 -8.32 -17.98
N GLN A 155 12.48 -7.87 -18.68
CA GLN A 155 13.86 -8.13 -18.27
C GLN A 155 14.17 -7.45 -16.94
N LYS A 156 14.84 -8.20 -16.06
CA LYS A 156 15.25 -7.75 -14.73
C LYS A 156 16.76 -7.55 -14.68
N GLY A 157 17.21 -6.46 -14.08
CA GLY A 157 18.63 -6.25 -13.79
C GLY A 157 18.93 -4.89 -13.17
N TRP A 158 20.22 -4.63 -12.99
CA TRP A 158 20.76 -3.42 -12.37
C TRP A 158 21.06 -2.33 -13.40
N PHE A 159 20.77 -1.07 -13.06
CA PHE A 159 21.09 0.07 -13.91
C PHE A 159 21.44 1.30 -13.06
N PRO A 160 22.30 2.19 -13.57
CA PRO A 160 22.73 3.38 -12.85
C PRO A 160 21.62 4.43 -12.74
N VAL A 161 21.58 5.10 -11.58
CA VAL A 161 20.61 6.16 -11.29
C VAL A 161 20.76 7.36 -12.22
N GLY A 162 22.00 7.68 -12.63
CA GLY A 162 22.29 8.83 -13.49
C GLY A 162 21.62 8.77 -14.87
N ASN A 163 21.29 7.58 -15.35
CA ASN A 163 20.72 7.34 -16.68
C ASN A 163 19.19 7.46 -16.72
N VAL A 164 18.55 7.65 -15.57
CA VAL A 164 17.09 7.61 -15.44
C VAL A 164 16.53 8.82 -14.67
N ILE A 165 15.27 9.13 -14.93
CA ILE A 165 14.49 10.08 -14.13
C ILE A 165 13.26 9.39 -13.56
N GLU A 166 12.89 9.71 -12.32
CA GLU A 166 11.66 9.19 -11.73
C GLU A 166 10.44 9.81 -12.42
N ILE A 167 9.52 8.95 -12.86
CA ILE A 167 8.28 9.39 -13.49
C ILE A 167 7.37 9.93 -12.39
N THR A 168 7.17 11.25 -12.39
CA THR A 168 6.24 11.94 -11.49
C THR A 168 4.80 11.65 -11.94
N ASN A 169 4.29 10.49 -11.52
CA ASN A 169 2.98 9.99 -11.92
C ASN A 169 2.06 9.77 -10.70
N GLU A 170 0.92 9.12 -10.94
CA GLU A 170 -0.04 8.66 -9.96
C GLU A 170 0.61 7.92 -8.77
N HIS A 171 1.71 7.19 -8.98
CA HIS A 171 2.48 6.58 -7.88
C HIS A 171 2.94 7.61 -6.84
N VAL A 172 3.56 8.71 -7.28
CA VAL A 172 4.02 9.79 -6.39
C VAL A 172 2.84 10.44 -5.67
N ARG A 173 1.74 10.66 -6.39
CA ARG A 173 0.50 11.19 -5.79
C ARG A 173 -0.03 10.27 -4.69
N ARG A 174 -0.06 8.96 -4.93
CA ARG A 174 -0.48 7.95 -3.95
C ARG A 174 0.45 7.91 -2.74
N ARG A 175 1.76 7.98 -2.96
CA ARG A 175 2.75 8.12 -1.89
C ARG A 175 2.47 9.36 -1.03
N ASN A 176 2.23 10.51 -1.64
CA ASN A 176 1.90 11.75 -0.93
C ASN A 176 0.61 11.63 -0.11
N LEU A 177 -0.42 10.95 -0.64
CA LEU A 177 -1.67 10.70 0.10
C LEU A 177 -1.43 9.84 1.35
N ARG A 178 -0.61 8.79 1.25
CA ARG A 178 -0.24 7.95 2.40
C ARG A 178 0.56 8.72 3.44
N GLU A 179 1.55 9.49 3.01
CA GLU A 179 2.35 10.30 3.93
C GLU A 179 1.49 11.31 4.67
N ARG A 180 0.58 12.00 3.96
CA ARG A 180 -0.38 12.90 4.58
C ARG A 180 -1.25 12.17 5.62
N TYR A 181 -1.75 10.97 5.30
CA TYR A 181 -2.52 10.17 6.24
C TYR A 181 -1.73 9.77 7.48
N ARG A 182 -0.48 9.31 7.31
CA ARG A 182 0.43 8.96 8.39
C ARG A 182 0.67 10.14 9.34
N VAL A 183 0.96 11.33 8.79
CA VAL A 183 1.17 12.55 9.58
C VAL A 183 -0.10 12.95 10.34
N MET A 184 -1.28 12.83 9.72
CA MET A 184 -2.56 13.12 10.40
C MET A 184 -2.84 12.14 11.56
N GLN A 185 -2.58 10.85 11.36
CA GLN A 185 -2.71 9.83 12.41
C GLN A 185 -1.73 10.08 13.57
N ALA A 186 -0.47 10.39 13.28
CA ALA A 186 0.51 10.73 14.30
C ALA A 186 0.10 11.98 15.09
N ALA A 187 -0.39 13.01 14.41
CA ALA A 187 -0.87 14.23 15.06
C ALA A 187 -2.07 13.97 15.99
N SER A 188 -3.03 13.14 15.56
CA SER A 188 -4.22 12.81 16.38
C SER A 188 -3.87 12.05 17.66
N MET A 189 -2.87 11.15 17.60
CA MET A 189 -2.34 10.43 18.76
C MET A 189 -1.70 11.39 19.78
N VAL A 190 -0.98 12.42 19.31
CA VAL A 190 -0.35 13.43 20.18
C VAL A 190 -1.40 14.34 20.82
N THR A 191 -2.48 14.68 20.11
CA THR A 191 -3.57 15.50 20.68
C THR A 191 -4.40 14.75 21.70
N ASN A 192 -4.63 13.45 21.51
CA ASN A 192 -5.42 12.62 22.42
C ASN A 192 -4.64 12.16 23.67
N SER A 193 -3.30 12.28 23.68
CA SER A 193 -2.44 11.88 24.80
C SER A 193 -2.10 13.01 25.78
N LYS A 194 -2.57 14.25 25.56
CA LYS A 194 -2.41 15.33 26.55
C LYS A 194 -3.37 15.10 27.73
N PRO A 195 -2.88 14.91 28.96
CA PRO A 195 -3.76 14.93 30.13
C PRO A 195 -4.30 16.34 30.31
N SER A 196 -5.58 16.49 30.61
CA SER A 196 -6.14 17.78 31.02
C SER A 196 -5.49 18.20 32.33
N THR A 197 -4.45 19.03 32.28
CA THR A 197 -4.02 19.80 33.44
C THR A 197 -5.03 20.91 33.64
N LEU A 198 -6.10 20.61 34.39
CA LEU A 198 -6.99 21.62 34.97
C LEU A 198 -6.46 21.92 36.38
N HIS A 199 -6.02 23.17 36.53
CA HIS A 199 -5.72 23.84 37.80
C HIS A 199 -7.01 24.22 38.53
#